data_AF-A0A327SWL5-F1
#
_entry.id   AF-A0A327SWL5-F1
#
_cell.length_a   1.000
_cell.length_b   1.000
_cell.length_c   1.000
_cell.angle_alpha   90.00
_cell.angle_beta   90.00
_cell.angle_gamma   90.00
#
_symmetry.space_group_name_H-M   'P 1'
#
loop_
_entity.id
_entity.type
_entity.pdbx_description
1 polymer ?
#
loop_
_entity_poly.entity_id
_entity_poly.type
_entity_poly.pdbx_seq_one_letter_code
_entity_poly.pdbx_strand_id
1 'polypeptide(L)'
;MSFAQKGIDCNQVLDREPYFAKHQTVQNDSLFLRDLEILKHCGNYGNVDSVLWKGSVLSAFLRTAMEEGQPATYRTMIVFMDKFKDTQDYRQFVESLQLYKRLENKKVNLEEWDFAQPFFVKMGFTQNDIDDFKQFIAKPSHHELTYIAAYYLYMKELDEATGSK
;
A
#
# COMPACT_ATOMS: atom_id res chain seq x y z
N MET A 1 -13.41 -11.39 34.88
CA MET A 1 -14.43 -10.43 34.41
C MET A 1 -14.35 -10.37 32.90
N SER A 2 -15.37 -10.85 32.20
CA SER A 2 -15.42 -10.85 30.74
C SER A 2 -16.00 -9.51 30.28
N PHE A 3 -15.20 -8.67 29.64
CA PHE A 3 -15.72 -7.50 28.94
C PHE A 3 -16.40 -8.00 27.66
N ALA A 4 -17.73 -8.07 27.68
CA ALA A 4 -18.49 -8.20 26.44
C ALA A 4 -18.11 -7.02 25.55
N GLN A 5 -17.50 -7.31 24.39
CA GLN A 5 -17.22 -6.33 23.35
C GLN A 5 -18.57 -5.74 22.92
N LYS A 6 -18.91 -4.54 23.44
CA LYS A 6 -20.02 -3.75 22.90
C LYS A 6 -19.70 -3.54 21.43
N GLY A 7 -20.54 -4.09 20.54
CA GLY A 7 -20.39 -3.92 19.10
C GLY A 7 -20.27 -2.44 18.73
N ILE A 8 -19.54 -2.15 17.66
CA ILE A 8 -19.39 -0.79 17.14
C ILE A 8 -20.73 -0.35 16.56
N ASP A 9 -21.38 0.65 17.16
CA ASP A 9 -22.58 1.27 16.59
C ASP A 9 -22.17 2.38 15.61
N CYS A 10 -22.19 2.05 14.32
CA CYS A 10 -21.78 2.97 13.25
C CYS A 10 -22.58 4.28 13.26
N ASN A 11 -23.87 4.26 13.61
CA ASN A 11 -24.67 5.48 13.65
C ASN A 11 -24.20 6.47 14.71
N GLN A 12 -23.53 5.98 15.77
CA GLN A 12 -23.04 6.83 16.87
C GLN A 12 -21.59 7.27 16.72
N VAL A 13 -20.79 6.57 15.92
CA VAL A 13 -19.34 6.80 15.81
C VAL A 13 -18.94 7.50 14.51
N LEU A 14 -19.72 7.39 13.44
CA LEU A 14 -19.31 7.87 12.11
C LEU A 14 -19.04 9.38 12.06
N ASP A 15 -19.76 10.17 12.86
CA ASP A 15 -19.62 11.63 12.90
C ASP A 15 -18.59 12.12 13.92
N ARG A 16 -17.85 11.18 14.53
CA ARG A 16 -16.74 11.50 15.44
C ARG A 16 -15.44 11.66 14.65
N GLU A 17 -14.54 12.47 15.22
CA GLU A 17 -13.19 12.62 14.73
C GLU A 17 -12.33 11.40 15.14
N PRO A 18 -11.56 10.80 14.21
CA PRO A 18 -10.66 9.71 14.55
C PRO A 18 -9.49 10.20 15.39
N TYR A 19 -8.96 9.34 16.27
CA TYR A 19 -7.82 9.70 17.11
C TYR A 19 -6.59 10.10 16.29
N PHE A 20 -6.32 9.42 15.16
CA PHE A 20 -5.21 9.76 14.27
C PHE A 20 -5.31 11.14 13.58
N ALA A 21 -6.46 11.84 13.67
CA ALA A 21 -6.58 13.19 13.11
C ALA A 21 -5.67 14.21 13.82
N LYS A 22 -5.44 14.00 15.13
CA LYS A 22 -4.72 14.92 16.01
C LYS A 22 -3.43 14.34 16.58
N HIS A 23 -3.18 13.07 16.35
CA HIS A 23 -2.09 12.34 16.96
C HIS A 23 -1.25 11.64 15.89
N GLN A 24 0.05 11.58 16.14
CA GLN A 24 0.95 10.83 15.28
C GLN A 24 0.57 9.34 15.32
N THR A 25 0.37 8.74 14.15
CA THR A 25 0.00 7.33 14.05
C THR A 25 1.18 6.44 14.42
N VAL A 26 1.08 5.72 15.53
CA VAL A 26 1.97 4.61 15.87
C VAL A 26 1.19 3.31 15.66
N GLN A 27 1.71 2.38 14.86
CA GLN A 27 0.92 1.20 14.43
C GLN A 27 0.45 0.29 15.58
N ASN A 28 1.14 0.33 16.72
CA ASN A 28 0.80 -0.45 17.91
C ASN A 28 0.01 0.35 18.97
N ASP A 29 -0.36 1.61 18.69
CA ASP A 29 -1.19 2.42 19.59
C ASP A 29 -2.61 1.84 19.61
N SER A 30 -3.11 1.52 20.81
CA SER A 30 -4.44 0.92 21.00
C SER A 30 -5.58 1.83 20.53
N LEU A 31 -5.41 3.15 20.61
CA LEU A 31 -6.39 4.13 20.13
C LEU A 31 -6.41 4.17 18.60
N PHE A 32 -5.23 4.10 17.96
CA PHE A 32 -5.15 3.96 16.51
C PHE A 32 -5.75 2.63 16.02
N LEU A 33 -5.46 1.53 16.72
CA LEU A 33 -6.06 0.23 16.39
C LEU A 33 -7.59 0.26 16.52
N ARG A 34 -8.12 1.03 17.47
CA ARG A 34 -9.57 1.25 17.60
C ARG A 34 -10.13 2.05 16.42
N ASP A 35 -9.43 3.10 15.96
CA ASP A 35 -9.83 3.84 14.75
C ASP A 35 -9.91 2.89 13.54
N LEU A 36 -8.92 1.99 13.38
CA LEU A 36 -8.91 1.00 12.30
C LEU A 36 -10.07 0.02 12.39
N GLU A 37 -10.42 -0.43 13.60
CA GLU A 37 -11.56 -1.31 13.83
C GLU A 37 -12.88 -0.64 13.41
N ILE A 38 -13.06 0.64 13.76
CA ILE A 38 -14.23 1.44 13.38
C ILE A 38 -14.31 1.59 11.86
N LEU A 39 -13.22 1.98 11.20
CA LEU A 39 -13.18 2.16 9.75
C LEU A 39 -13.51 0.85 9.01
N LYS A 40 -12.88 -0.26 9.41
CA LYS A 40 -13.13 -1.58 8.81
C LYS A 40 -14.56 -2.04 9.02
N HIS A 41 -15.09 -1.90 10.24
CA HIS A 41 -16.44 -2.34 10.57
C HIS A 41 -17.50 -1.50 9.85
N CYS A 42 -17.40 -0.17 9.93
CA CYS A 42 -18.45 0.73 9.44
C CYS A 42 -18.37 1.04 7.95
N GLY A 43 -17.20 0.87 7.32
CA GLY A 43 -17.06 1.01 5.87
C GLY A 43 -17.10 -0.32 5.10
N ASN A 44 -17.31 -1.45 5.78
CA ASN A 44 -17.44 -2.78 5.17
C ASN A 44 -16.27 -3.15 4.23
N TYR A 45 -15.04 -2.88 4.68
CA TYR A 45 -13.84 -3.06 3.86
C TYR A 45 -13.26 -4.46 3.98
N GLY A 46 -12.83 -5.01 2.84
CA GLY A 46 -12.27 -6.36 2.74
C GLY A 46 -10.76 -6.43 3.01
N ASN A 47 -10.21 -7.63 2.95
CA ASN A 47 -8.77 -7.87 3.17
C ASN A 47 -7.87 -7.16 2.13
N VAL A 48 -8.36 -6.91 0.90
CA VAL A 48 -7.58 -6.20 -0.13
C VAL A 48 -7.41 -4.72 0.22
N ASP A 49 -8.40 -4.13 0.89
CA ASP A 49 -8.36 -2.74 1.35
C ASP A 49 -7.36 -2.54 2.51
N SER A 50 -6.81 -3.63 3.05
CA SER A 50 -5.97 -3.56 4.26
C SER A 50 -4.71 -2.74 4.13
N VAL A 51 -4.17 -2.61 2.91
CA VAL A 51 -3.00 -1.78 2.62
C VAL A 51 -3.32 -0.28 2.70
N LEU A 52 -4.58 0.10 2.48
CA LEU A 52 -5.03 1.49 2.60
C LEU A 52 -5.18 1.92 4.06
N TRP A 53 -5.19 0.98 5.01
CA TRP A 53 -5.28 1.24 6.45
C TRP A 53 -3.93 1.54 7.12
N LYS A 54 -2.86 1.78 6.35
CA LYS A 54 -1.60 2.28 6.91
C LYS A 54 -1.81 3.71 7.42
N GLY A 55 -1.32 4.01 8.62
CA GLY A 55 -1.52 5.32 9.27
C GLY A 55 -1.15 6.51 8.37
N SER A 56 -0.04 6.44 7.63
CA SER A 56 0.36 7.48 6.69
C SER A 56 -0.63 7.71 5.55
N VAL A 57 -1.23 6.65 5.02
CA VAL A 57 -2.26 6.72 3.96
C VAL A 57 -3.54 7.34 4.52
N LEU A 58 -3.96 6.91 5.71
CA LEU A 58 -5.15 7.45 6.37
C LEU A 58 -5.00 8.92 6.72
N SER A 59 -3.84 9.33 7.23
CA SER A 59 -3.54 10.73 7.50
C SER A 59 -3.47 11.57 6.21
N ALA A 60 -2.99 11.00 5.09
CA ALA A 60 -3.01 11.70 3.80
C ALA A 60 -4.45 11.93 3.32
N PHE A 61 -5.29 10.88 3.30
CA PHE A 61 -6.68 11.01 2.88
C PHE A 61 -7.48 11.98 3.73
N LEU A 62 -7.34 11.90 5.06
CA LEU A 62 -8.06 12.81 5.96
C LEU A 62 -7.64 14.25 5.72
N ARG A 63 -6.33 14.51 5.56
CA ARG A 63 -5.80 15.84 5.29
C ARG A 63 -6.33 16.40 3.97
N THR A 64 -6.30 15.62 2.89
CA THR A 64 -6.83 16.04 1.59
C THR A 64 -8.32 16.39 1.69
N ALA A 65 -9.12 15.55 2.37
CA ALA A 65 -10.54 15.85 2.57
C ALA A 65 -10.76 17.15 3.39
N MET A 66 -9.93 17.39 4.41
CA MET A 66 -9.98 18.62 5.21
C MET A 66 -9.56 19.86 4.41
N GLU A 67 -8.57 19.75 3.53
CA GLU A 67 -8.15 20.80 2.60
C GLU A 67 -9.27 21.16 1.61
N GLU A 68 -10.14 20.20 1.28
CA GLU A 68 -11.37 20.39 0.51
C GLU A 68 -12.56 20.88 1.37
N GLY A 69 -12.34 21.24 2.63
CA GLY A 69 -13.34 21.78 3.54
C GLY A 69 -14.27 20.76 4.20
N GLN A 70 -13.96 19.45 4.08
CA GLN A 70 -14.74 18.40 4.75
C GLN A 70 -14.36 18.28 6.25
N PRO A 71 -15.29 17.91 7.13
CA PRO A 71 -14.97 17.69 8.53
C PRO A 71 -14.10 16.45 8.71
N ALA A 72 -13.21 16.44 9.69
CA ALA A 72 -12.35 15.32 10.00
C ALA A 72 -13.13 14.20 10.72
N THR A 73 -13.91 13.39 10.00
CA THR A 73 -14.75 12.33 10.59
C THR A 73 -14.52 10.97 9.96
N TYR A 74 -14.89 9.90 10.66
CA TYR A 74 -14.91 8.56 10.07
C TYR A 74 -15.79 8.48 8.82
N ARG A 75 -16.93 9.19 8.82
CA ARG A 75 -17.81 9.27 7.65
C ARG A 75 -17.09 9.87 6.45
N THR A 76 -16.37 10.97 6.65
CA THR A 76 -15.57 11.61 5.60
C THR A 76 -14.54 10.64 5.02
N MET A 77 -13.83 9.91 5.89
CA MET A 77 -12.86 8.90 5.46
C MET A 77 -13.49 7.79 4.64
N ILE A 78 -14.66 7.31 5.07
CA ILE A 78 -15.37 6.24 4.37
C ILE A 78 -15.83 6.71 3.00
N VAL A 79 -16.49 7.87 2.93
CA VAL A 79 -16.96 8.45 1.66
C VAL A 79 -15.80 8.71 0.71
N PHE A 80 -14.67 9.22 1.22
CA PHE A 80 -13.49 9.45 0.40
C PHE A 80 -12.91 8.15 -0.15
N MET A 81 -12.80 7.12 0.69
CA MET A 81 -12.30 5.81 0.27
C MET A 81 -13.22 5.16 -0.76
N ASP A 82 -14.54 5.21 -0.56
CA ASP A 82 -15.50 4.67 -1.52
C ASP A 82 -15.38 5.35 -2.88
N LYS A 83 -15.26 6.69 -2.90
CA LYS A 83 -14.98 7.44 -4.13
C LYS A 83 -13.67 7.02 -4.77
N PHE A 84 -12.59 6.86 -3.99
CA PHE A 84 -11.30 6.42 -4.51
C PHE A 84 -11.41 5.02 -5.13
N LYS A 85 -12.14 4.10 -4.50
CA LYS A 85 -12.34 2.72 -4.98
C LYS A 85 -13.02 2.65 -6.35
N ASP A 86 -13.85 3.63 -6.68
CA ASP A 86 -14.52 3.70 -7.98
C ASP A 86 -13.59 4.19 -9.12
N THR A 87 -12.43 4.76 -8.78
CA THR A 87 -11.49 5.31 -9.77
C THR A 87 -10.69 4.25 -10.52
N GLN A 88 -10.15 4.64 -11.67
CA GLN A 88 -9.18 3.82 -12.40
C GLN A 88 -7.87 3.67 -11.62
N ASP A 89 -7.46 4.70 -10.88
CA ASP A 89 -6.23 4.70 -10.09
C ASP A 89 -6.26 3.61 -9.00
N TYR A 90 -7.41 3.42 -8.33
CA TYR A 90 -7.56 2.32 -7.38
C TYR A 90 -7.44 0.94 -8.05
N ARG A 91 -8.04 0.75 -9.23
CA ARG A 91 -7.91 -0.51 -9.98
C ARG A 91 -6.44 -0.80 -10.31
N GLN A 92 -5.73 0.22 -10.82
CA GLN A 92 -4.30 0.11 -11.12
C GLN A 92 -3.46 -0.16 -9.86
N PHE A 93 -3.78 0.51 -8.74
CA PHE A 93 -3.13 0.29 -7.45
C PHE A 93 -3.28 -1.16 -6.98
N VAL A 94 -4.50 -1.72 -7.01
CA VAL A 94 -4.77 -3.10 -6.60
C VAL A 94 -4.02 -4.09 -7.49
N GLU A 95 -4.04 -3.90 -8.82
CA GLU A 95 -3.27 -4.74 -9.75
C GLU A 95 -1.77 -4.71 -9.46
N SER A 96 -1.21 -3.52 -9.25
CA SER A 96 0.21 -3.35 -8.94
C SER A 96 0.58 -4.00 -7.61
N LEU A 97 -0.27 -3.87 -6.59
CA LEU A 97 -0.08 -4.52 -5.30
C LEU A 97 -0.12 -6.05 -5.41
N GLN A 98 -1.07 -6.59 -6.18
CA GLN A 98 -1.15 -8.03 -6.45
C GLN A 98 0.08 -8.53 -7.18
N LEU A 99 0.59 -7.77 -8.15
CA LEU A 99 1.80 -8.12 -8.87
C LEU A 99 3.02 -8.08 -7.96
N TYR A 100 3.19 -7.04 -7.14
CA TYR A 100 4.24 -6.97 -6.12
C TYR A 100 4.23 -8.20 -5.20
N LYS A 101 3.08 -8.54 -4.59
CA LYS A 101 2.96 -9.69 -3.68
C LYS A 101 3.32 -11.02 -4.34
N ARG A 102 2.99 -11.17 -5.64
CA ARG A 102 3.36 -12.37 -6.41
C ARG A 102 4.86 -12.42 -6.66
N LEU A 103 5.50 -11.28 -6.93
CA LEU A 103 6.93 -11.20 -7.22
C LEU A 103 7.82 -11.21 -5.98
N GLU A 104 7.32 -10.73 -4.83
CA GLU A 104 8.05 -10.68 -3.56
C GLU A 104 8.54 -12.06 -3.12
N ASN A 105 7.75 -13.10 -3.36
CA ASN A 105 8.04 -14.48 -2.97
C ASN A 105 8.46 -15.38 -4.15
N LYS A 106 8.51 -14.85 -5.38
CA LYS A 106 8.86 -15.63 -6.58
C LYS A 106 10.34 -15.44 -6.90
N LYS A 107 11.08 -16.55 -6.90
CA LYS A 107 12.47 -16.58 -7.37
C LYS A 107 12.56 -16.12 -8.82
N VAL A 108 13.68 -15.50 -9.16
CA VAL A 108 13.99 -15.12 -10.54
C VAL A 108 13.93 -16.36 -11.44
N ASN A 109 13.14 -16.27 -12.50
CA ASN A 109 13.08 -17.27 -13.56
C ASN A 109 12.99 -16.58 -14.92
N LEU A 110 14.04 -16.69 -15.74
CA LEU A 110 14.06 -16.03 -17.05
C LEU A 110 12.99 -16.56 -18.00
N GLU A 111 12.55 -17.80 -17.84
CA GLU A 111 11.47 -18.38 -18.66
C GLU A 111 10.10 -17.74 -18.35
N GLU A 112 9.95 -17.17 -17.16
CA GLU A 112 8.72 -16.50 -16.71
C GLU A 112 8.91 -14.97 -16.68
N TRP A 113 9.92 -14.44 -17.38
CA TRP A 113 10.22 -12.99 -17.38
C TRP A 113 9.01 -12.14 -17.78
N ASP A 114 8.25 -12.57 -18.77
CA ASP A 114 7.09 -11.83 -19.29
C ASP A 114 5.99 -11.65 -18.23
N PHE A 115 5.96 -12.50 -17.19
CA PHE A 115 5.07 -12.33 -16.04
C PHE A 115 5.54 -11.21 -15.10
N ALA A 116 6.86 -11.04 -14.95
CA ALA A 116 7.45 -10.08 -14.02
C ALA A 116 7.64 -8.68 -14.66
N GLN A 117 7.95 -8.62 -15.96
CA GLN A 117 8.23 -7.37 -16.68
C GLN A 117 7.18 -6.27 -16.47
N PRO A 118 5.85 -6.54 -16.53
CA PRO A 118 4.84 -5.49 -16.38
C PRO A 118 4.94 -4.72 -15.06
N PHE A 119 5.48 -5.33 -14.00
CA PHE A 119 5.70 -4.65 -12.73
C PHE A 119 6.71 -3.53 -12.85
N PHE A 120 7.86 -3.82 -13.46
CA PHE A 120 8.97 -2.89 -13.61
C PHE A 120 8.60 -1.74 -14.55
N VAL A 121 7.88 -2.04 -15.64
CA VAL A 121 7.31 -1.01 -16.51
C VAL A 121 6.37 -0.09 -15.74
N LYS A 122 5.49 -0.64 -14.89
CA LYS A 122 4.60 0.16 -14.03
C LYS A 122 5.35 0.99 -12.97
N MET A 123 6.57 0.62 -12.60
CA MET A 123 7.44 1.44 -11.73
C MET A 123 8.20 2.54 -12.49
N GLY A 124 8.05 2.61 -13.81
CA GLY A 124 8.67 3.65 -14.64
C GLY A 124 9.98 3.22 -15.31
N PHE A 125 10.32 1.93 -15.31
CA PHE A 125 11.48 1.45 -16.06
C PHE A 125 11.29 1.72 -17.55
N THR A 126 12.30 2.34 -18.17
CA THR A 126 12.42 2.43 -19.63
C THR A 126 12.74 1.06 -20.21
N GLN A 127 12.63 0.91 -21.55
CA GLN A 127 13.01 -0.34 -22.19
C GLN A 127 14.49 -0.70 -21.94
N ASN A 128 15.37 0.30 -21.84
CA ASN A 128 16.78 0.07 -21.51
C ASN A 128 16.92 -0.47 -20.09
N ASP A 129 16.23 0.12 -19.10
CA ASP A 129 16.26 -0.38 -17.72
C ASP A 129 15.71 -1.81 -17.62
N ILE A 130 14.70 -2.14 -18.43
CA ILE A 130 14.15 -3.49 -18.54
C ILE A 130 15.18 -4.47 -19.07
N ASP A 131 15.90 -4.11 -20.13
CA ASP A 131 16.90 -4.97 -20.75
C ASP A 131 18.11 -5.15 -19.84
N ASP A 132 18.58 -4.08 -19.19
CA ASP A 132 19.68 -4.09 -18.23
C ASP A 132 19.32 -4.90 -16.99
N PHE A 133 18.11 -4.73 -16.45
CA PHE A 133 17.66 -5.52 -15.31
C PHE A 133 17.50 -7.00 -15.68
N LYS A 134 17.02 -7.32 -16.90
CA LYS A 134 16.95 -8.70 -17.38
C LYS A 134 18.32 -9.35 -17.47
N GLN A 135 19.34 -8.61 -17.94
CA GLN A 135 20.73 -9.08 -17.93
C GLN A 135 21.27 -9.25 -16.50
N PHE A 136 20.93 -8.32 -15.61
CA PHE A 136 21.32 -8.37 -14.21
C PHE A 136 20.81 -9.65 -13.54
N ILE A 137 19.53 -9.97 -13.68
CA ILE A 137 18.94 -11.17 -13.06
C ILE A 137 19.35 -12.48 -13.76
N ALA A 138 19.90 -12.41 -14.98
CA ALA A 138 20.39 -13.59 -15.68
C ALA A 138 21.69 -14.18 -15.08
N LYS A 139 22.42 -13.40 -14.27
CA LYS A 139 23.65 -13.86 -13.61
C LYS A 139 23.34 -15.04 -12.66
N PRO A 140 24.14 -16.13 -12.68
CA PRO A 140 23.91 -17.29 -11.80
C PRO A 140 23.87 -16.94 -10.31
N SER A 141 24.62 -15.93 -9.88
CA SER A 141 24.62 -15.43 -8.49
C SER A 141 23.27 -14.88 -8.04
N HIS A 142 22.36 -14.55 -8.96
CA HIS A 142 21.08 -13.91 -8.67
C HIS A 142 19.88 -14.85 -8.82
N HIS A 143 20.08 -16.10 -9.25
CA HIS A 143 18.97 -17.05 -9.47
C HIS A 143 18.24 -17.45 -8.18
N GLU A 144 18.93 -17.36 -7.03
CA GLU A 144 18.34 -17.62 -5.72
C GLU A 144 17.55 -16.42 -5.16
N LEU A 145 17.67 -15.24 -5.76
CA LEU A 145 16.94 -14.05 -5.36
C LEU A 145 15.49 -14.12 -5.84
N THR A 146 14.60 -13.47 -5.11
CA THR A 146 13.27 -13.12 -5.63
C THR A 146 13.37 -11.92 -6.56
N TYR A 147 12.39 -11.72 -7.43
CA TYR A 147 12.38 -10.55 -8.34
C TYR A 147 12.51 -9.23 -7.59
N ILE A 148 11.84 -9.10 -6.43
CA ILE A 148 11.90 -7.88 -5.61
C ILE A 148 13.26 -7.74 -4.92
N ALA A 149 13.86 -8.83 -4.43
CA ALA A 149 15.20 -8.78 -3.86
C ALA A 149 16.26 -8.42 -4.91
N ALA A 150 16.15 -8.99 -6.11
CA ALA A 150 17.02 -8.68 -7.23
C ALA A 150 16.88 -7.22 -7.68
N TYR A 151 15.66 -6.67 -7.69
CA TYR A 151 15.42 -5.25 -7.96
C TYR A 151 16.13 -4.34 -6.96
N TYR A 152 15.99 -4.58 -5.65
CA TYR A 152 16.67 -3.75 -4.66
C TYR A 152 18.20 -3.82 -4.79
N LEU A 153 18.74 -5.00 -5.10
CA LEU A 153 20.17 -5.14 -5.34
C LEU A 153 20.61 -4.37 -6.59
N TYR A 154 19.85 -4.46 -7.68
CA TYR A 154 20.11 -3.73 -8.93
C TYR A 154 20.11 -2.21 -8.71
N MET A 155 19.09 -1.66 -8.04
CA MET A 155 19.03 -0.23 -7.75
C MET A 155 20.20 0.23 -6.88
N LYS A 156 20.57 -0.58 -5.88
CA LYS A 156 21.74 -0.29 -5.03
C LYS A 156 23.03 -0.23 -5.85
N GLU A 157 23.25 -1.17 -6.76
CA GLU A 157 24.43 -1.18 -7.65
C GLU A 157 24.42 0.01 -8.62
N LEU A 158 23.25 0.42 -9.12
CA LEU A 158 23.12 1.63 -9.94
C LEU A 158 23.46 2.90 -9.17
N ASP A 159 22.96 3.06 -7.94
CA ASP A 159 23.26 4.23 -7.10
C ASP A 159 24.76 4.31 -6.79
N GLU A 160 25.39 3.18 -6.47
CA GLU A 160 26.84 3.07 -6.24
C GLU A 160 27.64 3.41 -7.52
N ALA A 161 27.17 3.01 -8.70
CA ALA A 161 27.82 3.26 -9.98
C ALA A 161 27.65 4.72 -10.47
N THR A 162 26.52 5.36 -10.16
CA THR A 162 26.19 6.73 -10.60
C THR A 162 26.60 7.81 -9.59
N GLY A 163 26.96 7.43 -8.37
CA GLY A 163 27.48 8.33 -7.35
C GLY A 163 26.42 9.25 -6.73
N SER A 164 25.13 8.95 -6.89
CA SER A 164 24.04 9.69 -6.24
C SER A 164 23.99 9.35 -4.75
N LYS A 165 24.36 10.33 -3.91
CA LYS A 165 24.12 10.34 -2.46
C LYS A 165 22.90 11.19 -2.13
#